data_AF-A0A9P0VKN7-F1
#
_entry.id   AF-A0A9P0VKN7-F1
#
_cell.length_a   1.000
_cell.length_b   1.000
_cell.length_c   1.000
_cell.angle_alpha   90.00
_cell.angle_beta   90.00
_cell.angle_gamma   90.00
#
_symmetry.space_group_name_H-M   'P 1'
#
loop_
_entity.id
_entity.type
_entity.pdbx_description
1 polymer ?
#
loop_
_entity_poly.entity_id
_entity_poly.type
_entity_poly.pdbx_seq_one_letter_code
_entity_poly.pdbx_strand_id
1 'polypeptide(L)'
;MNIETVNELIASLESAGELSIREQKFLKLAKAYQQLAAENVALKATSDDRRMFIMNGVQLGYIKVPTVETDPALETIRIAVSPQETTPASDRIVAGIKADGVEQAANECYGAGYICETLLAYAQQLREGADK
;
A
#
# COMPACT_ATOMS: atom_id res chain seq x y z
N MET A 1 8.20 51.03 -7.00
CA MET A 1 7.21 49.97 -7.28
C MET A 1 5.84 50.62 -7.20
N ASN A 2 5.00 50.54 -8.24
CA ASN A 2 3.66 51.14 -8.25
C ASN A 2 2.59 50.05 -7.98
N ILE A 3 1.36 50.45 -7.67
CA ILE A 3 0.27 49.53 -7.33
C ILE A 3 -0.08 48.59 -8.51
N GLU A 4 0.04 49.04 -9.75
CA GLU A 4 -0.18 48.21 -10.94
C GLU A 4 0.83 47.06 -11.05
N THR A 5 2.12 47.33 -10.76
CA THR A 5 3.16 46.28 -10.79
C THR A 5 2.91 45.21 -9.72
N VAL A 6 2.33 45.61 -8.57
CA VAL A 6 1.95 44.66 -7.51
C VAL A 6 0.74 43.82 -7.95
N ASN A 7 -0.25 44.44 -8.59
CA ASN A 7 -1.45 43.74 -9.06
C ASN A 7 -1.14 42.74 -10.19
N GLU A 8 -0.26 43.09 -11.12
CA GLU A 8 0.22 42.19 -12.18
C GLU A 8 0.99 40.99 -11.60
N LEU A 9 1.81 41.23 -10.56
CA LEU A 9 2.54 40.17 -9.87
C LEU A 9 1.58 39.21 -9.13
N ILE A 10 0.56 39.74 -8.45
CA ILE A 10 -0.46 38.93 -7.77
C ILE A 10 -1.21 38.07 -8.80
N ALA A 11 -1.69 38.66 -9.90
CA ALA A 11 -2.39 37.93 -10.95
C ALA A 11 -1.51 36.85 -11.61
N SER A 12 -0.22 37.13 -11.80
CA SER A 12 0.75 36.16 -12.31
C SER A 12 0.95 34.99 -11.36
N LEU A 13 1.07 35.25 -10.05
CA LEU A 13 1.22 34.20 -9.03
C LEU A 13 -0.07 33.38 -8.82
N GLU A 14 -1.24 34.01 -8.90
CA GLU A 14 -2.55 33.33 -8.79
C GLU A 14 -2.88 32.49 -10.04
N SER A 15 -2.48 32.95 -11.23
CA SER A 15 -2.71 32.23 -12.50
C SER A 15 -1.68 31.14 -12.78
N ALA A 16 -0.49 31.19 -12.16
CA ALA A 16 0.57 30.22 -12.38
C ALA A 16 0.14 28.78 -12.03
N GLY A 17 -0.78 28.60 -11.06
CA GLY A 17 -1.25 27.27 -10.66
C GLY A 17 -0.14 26.32 -10.18
N GLU A 18 1.06 26.84 -9.94
CA GLU A 18 2.23 26.06 -9.58
C GLU A 18 2.18 25.71 -8.10
N LEU A 19 2.33 24.42 -7.80
CA LEU A 19 2.50 23.93 -6.43
C LEU A 19 3.67 24.67 -5.77
N SER A 20 3.43 25.22 -4.59
CA SER A 20 4.47 25.81 -3.75
C SER A 20 5.59 24.81 -3.48
N ILE A 21 6.77 25.32 -3.13
CA ILE A 21 7.93 24.48 -2.76
C ILE A 21 7.57 23.46 -1.66
N ARG A 22 6.67 23.83 -0.74
CA ARG A 22 6.19 22.95 0.32
C ARG A 22 5.34 21.81 -0.26
N GLU A 23 4.37 22.13 -1.11
CA GLU A 23 3.49 21.12 -1.72
C GLU A 23 4.25 20.17 -2.64
N GLN A 24 5.24 20.66 -3.40
CA GLN A 24 6.13 19.81 -4.20
C GLN A 24 6.91 18.82 -3.32
N LYS A 25 7.41 19.26 -2.15
CA LYS A 25 8.10 18.36 -1.20
C LYS A 25 7.16 17.30 -0.65
N PHE A 26 5.94 17.68 -0.28
CA PHE A 26 4.94 16.71 0.19
C PHE A 26 4.55 15.71 -0.89
N LEU A 27 4.36 16.15 -2.13
CA LEU A 27 4.04 15.26 -3.24
C LEU A 27 5.17 14.24 -3.51
N LYS A 28 6.43 14.67 -3.47
CA LYS A 28 7.59 13.76 -3.59
C LYS A 28 7.61 12.73 -2.46
N LEU A 29 7.36 13.17 -1.23
CA LEU A 29 7.32 12.30 -0.06
C LEU A 29 6.16 11.29 -0.14
N ALA A 30 4.98 11.74 -0.54
CA ALA A 30 3.81 10.89 -0.74
C ALA A 30 4.08 9.78 -1.77
N LYS A 31 4.71 10.11 -2.90
CA LYS A 31 5.12 9.11 -3.91
C LYS A 31 6.13 8.10 -3.35
N ALA A 32 7.12 8.57 -2.58
CA ALA A 32 8.09 7.67 -1.95
C ALA A 32 7.43 6.72 -0.94
N TYR A 33 6.48 7.19 -0.14
CA TYR A 33 5.73 6.33 0.78
C TYR A 33 4.81 5.35 0.07
N GLN A 34 4.17 5.76 -1.03
CA GLN A 34 3.37 4.85 -1.86
C GLN A 34 4.23 3.72 -2.43
N GLN A 35 5.42 4.05 -2.95
CA GLN A 35 6.37 3.05 -3.45
C GLN A 35 6.86 2.11 -2.35
N LEU A 36 7.26 2.66 -1.19
CA LEU A 36 7.70 1.86 -0.05
C LEU A 36 6.60 0.91 0.44
N ALA A 37 5.34 1.38 0.46
CA ALA A 37 4.22 0.53 0.81
C ALA A 37 4.02 -0.61 -0.20
N ALA A 38 4.11 -0.33 -1.49
CA ALA A 38 4.04 -1.37 -2.53
C ALA A 38 5.15 -2.42 -2.38
N GLU A 39 6.39 -2.00 -2.11
CA GLU A 39 7.53 -2.91 -1.89
C GLU A 39 7.34 -3.76 -0.62
N ASN A 40 6.91 -3.15 0.49
CA ASN A 40 6.63 -3.87 1.74
C ASN A 40 5.57 -4.96 1.56
N VAL A 41 4.63 -4.75 0.64
CA VAL A 41 3.55 -5.71 0.35
C VAL A 41 4.08 -6.88 -0.46
N ALA A 42 4.90 -6.61 -1.48
CA ALA A 42 5.59 -7.67 -2.22
C ALA A 42 6.50 -8.50 -1.31
N LEU A 43 7.18 -7.86 -0.36
CA LEU A 43 7.99 -8.52 0.66
C LEU A 43 7.14 -9.38 1.60
N LYS A 44 6.01 -8.85 2.09
CA LYS A 44 5.07 -9.61 2.93
C LYS A 44 4.54 -10.85 2.21
N ALA A 45 4.07 -10.70 0.96
CA ALA A 45 3.60 -11.81 0.15
C ALA A 45 4.69 -12.89 -0.04
N THR A 46 5.92 -12.48 -0.36
CA THR A 46 7.05 -13.41 -0.48
C THR A 46 7.37 -14.12 0.85
N SER A 47 7.28 -13.40 1.96
CA SER A 47 7.47 -13.96 3.31
C SER A 47 6.40 -14.99 3.65
N ASP A 48 5.14 -14.68 3.33
CA ASP A 48 3.99 -15.55 3.55
C ASP A 48 4.09 -16.83 2.71
N ASP A 49 4.48 -16.73 1.44
CA ASP A 49 4.70 -17.89 0.55
C ASP A 49 5.77 -18.83 1.10
N ARG A 50 6.92 -18.26 1.51
CA ARG A 50 8.02 -19.03 2.12
C ARG A 50 7.60 -19.69 3.42
N ARG A 51 6.84 -18.96 4.25
CA ARG A 51 6.28 -19.49 5.49
C ARG A 51 5.37 -20.67 5.22
N MET A 52 4.47 -20.57 4.24
CA MET A 52 3.56 -21.65 3.87
C MET A 52 4.32 -22.89 3.40
N PHE A 53 5.39 -22.71 2.64
CA PHE A 53 6.28 -23.82 2.26
C PHE A 53 6.88 -24.53 3.48
N ILE A 54 7.43 -23.77 4.45
CA ILE A 54 8.01 -24.34 5.68
C ILE A 54 6.94 -25.06 6.50
N MET A 55 5.77 -24.44 6.70
CA MET A 55 4.64 -25.04 7.41
C MET A 55 4.21 -26.37 6.80
N ASN A 56 4.06 -26.42 5.47
CA ASN A 56 3.71 -27.65 4.76
C ASN A 56 4.80 -28.73 4.91
N GLY A 57 6.08 -28.34 4.81
CA GLY A 57 7.19 -29.25 5.02
C GLY A 57 7.23 -29.82 6.44
N VAL A 58 6.88 -29.01 7.45
CA VAL A 58 6.74 -29.47 8.84
C VAL A 58 5.55 -30.41 9.00
N GLN A 59 4.38 -30.05 8.47
CA GLN A 59 3.17 -30.85 8.58
C GLN A 59 3.29 -32.22 7.89
N LEU A 60 4.02 -32.28 6.77
CA LEU A 60 4.32 -33.52 6.05
C LEU A 60 5.50 -34.31 6.65
N GLY A 61 6.18 -33.78 7.66
CA GLY A 61 7.31 -34.43 8.34
C GLY A 61 8.64 -34.35 7.59
N TYR A 62 8.73 -33.60 6.49
CA TYR A 62 9.98 -33.36 5.74
C TYR A 62 10.94 -32.41 6.47
N ILE A 63 10.39 -31.48 7.26
CA ILE A 63 11.15 -30.51 8.06
C ILE A 63 10.88 -30.81 9.54
N LYS A 64 11.93 -31.01 10.33
CA LYS A 64 11.80 -31.18 11.78
C LYS A 64 11.71 -29.82 12.47
N VAL A 65 10.69 -29.64 13.31
CA VAL A 65 10.63 -28.48 14.20
C VAL A 65 11.75 -28.62 15.23
N PRO A 66 12.56 -27.58 15.43
CA PRO A 66 13.65 -27.58 16.41
C PRO A 66 13.09 -27.79 17.82
N THR A 67 13.66 -28.72 18.58
CA THR A 67 13.26 -28.99 19.97
C THR A 67 14.14 -28.27 20.99
N VAL A 68 15.23 -27.65 20.54
CA VAL A 68 16.20 -26.91 21.38
C VAL A 68 16.25 -25.47 20.90
N GLU A 69 16.08 -24.52 21.82
CA GLU A 69 15.95 -23.08 21.53
C GLU A 69 17.23 -22.43 20.98
N THR A 70 18.38 -23.11 21.05
CA THR A 70 19.70 -22.48 20.91
C THR A 70 20.38 -22.61 19.56
N ASP A 71 19.78 -23.28 18.56
CA ASP A 71 20.39 -23.37 17.22
C ASP A 71 19.94 -22.20 16.33
N PRO A 72 20.82 -21.22 16.03
CA PRO A 72 20.47 -20.06 15.22
C PRO A 72 20.07 -20.43 13.78
N ALA A 73 20.54 -21.56 13.26
CA ALA A 73 20.17 -22.04 11.93
C ALA A 73 18.70 -22.51 11.86
N LEU A 74 18.12 -22.80 13.02
CA LEU A 74 16.79 -23.35 13.18
C LEU A 74 15.75 -22.30 13.62
N GLU A 75 16.20 -21.10 13.98
CA GLU A 75 15.38 -19.95 14.35
C GLU A 75 14.35 -19.58 13.26
N THR A 76 14.77 -19.64 11.99
CA THR A 76 13.92 -19.27 10.85
C THR A 76 12.69 -20.19 10.74
N ILE A 77 12.86 -21.48 11.03
CA ILE A 77 11.75 -22.45 11.03
C ILE A 77 10.79 -22.11 12.18
N ARG A 78 11.32 -21.80 13.37
CA ARG A 78 10.50 -21.44 14.54
C ARG A 78 9.69 -20.17 14.31
N ILE A 79 10.31 -19.13 13.78
CA ILE A 79 9.62 -17.89 13.41
C ILE A 79 8.52 -18.18 12.39
N ALA A 80 8.82 -18.96 11.33
CA ALA A 80 7.82 -19.29 10.30
C ALA A 80 6.61 -20.06 10.87
N VAL A 81 6.82 -21.02 11.77
CA VAL A 81 5.72 -21.83 12.33
C VAL A 81 4.94 -21.13 13.45
N SER A 82 5.46 -20.02 13.98
CA SER A 82 4.81 -19.27 15.05
C SER A 82 3.65 -18.41 14.53
N PRO A 83 2.65 -18.08 15.37
CA PRO A 83 1.65 -17.06 15.04
C PRO A 83 2.33 -15.75 14.65
N GLN A 84 1.91 -15.17 13.53
CA GLN A 84 2.43 -13.88 13.06
C GLN A 84 1.49 -12.77 13.51
N GLU A 85 2.06 -11.62 13.83
CA GLU A 85 1.27 -10.41 14.02
C GLU A 85 0.75 -9.91 12.67
N THR A 86 -0.47 -9.40 12.66
CA THR A 86 -1.03 -8.70 11.49
C THR A 86 -0.25 -7.43 11.21
N THR A 87 -0.29 -6.91 9.97
CA THR A 87 0.28 -5.59 9.64
C THR A 87 -0.81 -4.63 9.13
N PRO A 88 -1.71 -4.15 10.01
CA PRO A 88 -2.91 -3.40 9.58
C PRO A 88 -2.59 -2.14 8.80
N ALA A 89 -1.46 -1.47 9.08
CA ALA A 89 -1.05 -0.30 8.31
C ALA A 89 -0.74 -0.66 6.85
N SER A 90 0.05 -1.71 6.62
CA SER A 90 0.37 -2.19 5.27
C SER A 90 -0.89 -2.71 4.57
N ASP A 91 -1.72 -3.46 5.28
CA ASP A 91 -2.94 -4.05 4.72
C ASP A 91 -3.94 -2.96 4.27
N ARG A 92 -4.08 -1.88 5.05
CA ARG A 92 -4.86 -0.69 4.67
C ARG A 92 -4.31 0.04 3.45
N ILE A 93 -3.00 0.22 3.37
CA ILE A 93 -2.40 0.88 2.20
C ILE A 93 -2.62 0.05 0.93
N VAL A 94 -2.50 -1.28 1.01
CA VAL A 94 -2.81 -2.17 -0.12
C VAL A 94 -4.26 -2.05 -0.55
N ALA A 95 -5.17 -2.08 0.41
CA ALA A 95 -6.58 -1.96 0.13
C ALA A 95 -6.91 -0.62 -0.52
N GLY A 96 -6.29 0.47 -0.06
CA GLY A 96 -6.36 1.77 -0.69
C GLY A 96 -5.85 1.76 -2.14
N ILE A 97 -4.66 1.21 -2.39
CA ILE A 97 -4.09 1.11 -3.75
C ILE A 97 -4.99 0.27 -4.68
N LYS A 98 -5.54 -0.85 -4.18
CA LYS A 98 -6.47 -1.68 -4.94
C LYS A 98 -7.77 -0.92 -5.25
N ALA A 99 -8.30 -0.19 -4.27
CA ALA A 99 -9.49 0.63 -4.45
C ALA A 99 -9.25 1.76 -5.47
N ASP A 100 -8.12 2.47 -5.38
CA ASP A 100 -7.73 3.52 -6.33
C ASP A 100 -7.69 2.97 -7.77
N GLY A 101 -7.11 1.78 -7.97
CA GLY A 101 -7.07 1.13 -9.29
C GLY A 101 -8.46 0.73 -9.82
N VAL A 102 -9.36 0.28 -8.94
CA VAL A 102 -10.75 -0.03 -9.31
C VAL A 102 -11.53 1.24 -9.65
N GLU A 103 -11.36 2.31 -8.89
CA GLU A 103 -11.97 3.63 -9.15
C GLU A 103 -11.47 4.20 -10.48
N GLN A 104 -10.17 4.10 -10.76
CA GLN A 104 -9.59 4.52 -12.03
C GLN A 104 -10.21 3.75 -13.20
N ALA A 105 -10.31 2.42 -13.11
CA ALA A 105 -10.95 1.61 -14.14
C ALA A 105 -12.45 1.94 -14.32
N ALA A 106 -13.17 2.18 -13.23
CA ALA A 106 -14.58 2.58 -13.28
C ALA A 106 -14.75 3.90 -14.06
N ASN A 107 -13.93 4.90 -13.73
CA ASN A 107 -14.02 6.23 -14.32
C ASN A 107 -13.52 6.28 -15.77
N GLU A 108 -12.40 5.62 -16.08
CA GLU A 108 -11.77 5.73 -17.40
C GLU A 108 -12.37 4.78 -18.44
N CYS A 109 -12.83 3.58 -18.03
CA CYS A 109 -13.35 2.59 -18.98
C CYS A 109 -14.88 2.61 -19.13
N TYR A 110 -15.61 2.96 -18.06
CA TYR A 110 -17.07 2.86 -18.06
C TYR A 110 -17.76 4.22 -17.91
N GLY A 111 -17.20 5.12 -17.11
CA GLY A 111 -17.69 6.48 -16.89
C GLY A 111 -18.99 6.54 -16.09
N ALA A 112 -20.06 5.85 -16.52
CA ALA A 112 -21.36 5.82 -15.87
C ALA A 112 -22.14 4.52 -16.10
N GLY A 113 -23.15 4.27 -15.27
CA GLY A 113 -24.05 3.12 -15.35
C GLY A 113 -23.70 1.98 -14.40
N TYR A 114 -24.50 0.91 -14.43
CA TYR A 114 -24.47 -0.18 -13.45
C TYR A 114 -23.08 -0.76 -13.19
N ILE A 115 -22.27 -0.95 -14.24
CA ILE A 115 -20.91 -1.49 -14.09
C ILE A 115 -20.00 -0.50 -13.35
N CYS A 116 -20.07 0.78 -13.68
CA CYS A 116 -19.32 1.83 -12.99
C CYS A 116 -19.71 1.90 -11.51
N GLU A 117 -21.01 1.93 -11.21
CA GLU A 117 -21.53 1.95 -9.83
C GLU A 117 -21.10 0.73 -9.03
N THR A 118 -21.13 -0.46 -9.65
CA THR A 118 -20.69 -1.72 -9.01
C THR A 118 -19.20 -1.69 -8.68
N LEU A 119 -18.36 -1.20 -9.60
CA LEU A 119 -16.92 -1.09 -9.38
C LEU A 119 -16.59 -0.08 -8.28
N LEU A 120 -17.25 1.09 -8.27
CA LEU A 120 -17.07 2.08 -7.22
C LEU A 120 -17.49 1.55 -5.84
N ALA A 121 -18.61 0.81 -5.77
CA ALA A 121 -19.02 0.15 -4.54
C ALA A 121 -18.01 -0.91 -4.07
N TYR A 122 -17.43 -1.67 -5.00
CA TYR A 122 -16.37 -2.64 -4.69
C TYR A 122 -15.09 -1.97 -4.18
N ALA A 123 -14.68 -0.84 -4.78
CA ALA A 123 -13.55 -0.05 -4.30
C ALA A 123 -13.75 0.43 -2.85
N GLN A 124 -14.95 0.91 -2.51
CA GLN A 124 -15.29 1.32 -1.15
C GLN A 124 -15.19 0.15 -0.17
N GLN A 125 -15.71 -1.03 -0.53
CA GLN A 125 -15.62 -2.23 0.29
C GLN A 125 -14.16 -2.65 0.56
N LEU A 126 -13.28 -2.51 -0.42
CA LEU A 126 -11.86 -2.80 -0.22
C LEU A 126 -11.27 -1.91 0.89
N ARG A 127 -11.57 -0.59 0.88
CA ARG A 127 -11.06 0.35 1.89
C ARG A 127 -11.59 0.01 3.30
N GLU A 128 -12.88 -0.27 3.43
CA GLU A 128 -13.53 -0.58 4.71
C GLU A 128 -13.13 -1.94 5.28
N GLY A 129 -12.83 -2.92 4.42
CA GLY A 129 -12.44 -4.26 4.83
C GLY A 129 -11.05 -4.33 5.47
N ALA A 130 -10.20 -3.33 5.27
CA ALA A 130 -8.81 -3.35 5.73
C ALA A 130 -8.60 -2.76 7.15
N ASP A 131 -9.62 -2.15 7.73
CA ASP A 131 -9.63 -1.66 9.12
C ASP A 131 -10.10 -2.72 10.14
N LYS A 132 -10.44 -3.94 9.69
CA LYS A 132 -10.92 -5.07 10.53
C LYS A 132 -9.83 -6.11 10.77
#